data_AF-A0A945CRH6-F1
#
_entry.id   AF-A0A945CRH6-F1
#
_cell.length_a   1.000
_cell.length_b   1.000
_cell.length_c   1.000
_cell.angle_alpha   90.00
_cell.angle_beta   90.00
_cell.angle_gamma   90.00
#
_symmetry.space_group_name_H-M   'P 1'
#
loop_
_entity.id
_entity.type
_entity.pdbx_description
1 polymer ?
#
loop_
_entity_poly.entity_id
_entity_poly.type
_entity_poly.pdbx_seq_one_letter_code
_entity_poly.pdbx_strand_id
1 'polypeptide(L)'
;MGTARMSAVALLLLGLAFPLEGRTHRLMGEVEIAAPRFAEGDLDGDGKNELVIGGRVGPFRPVTDPSELKSARIEVYADGGGWMELKGRSEELDLVEDVAVGDLDGDGRAEIVAVGGERIWVLRYESMELRVEKVEILTTGRLRRLAVGDVDGDGRAEVAVAEMRPGRGEEVPETEVRFLRFDAGWREWKSLQLQLHVGDLCLADLNGDGTMELALEQGAEEMGGQVSVYDLGGWAIRELLTRQTTRDRKRALSLAVQRGEERALLGVGAVNGQIGIWRLRGGSLERVEELIAPGKGLRGLLLTGPSGGEGTRVISGVAFPGMENSRIWMTEGADFPPH
;
A
#
# COMPACT_ATOMS: atom_id res chain seq x y z
N MET A 1 8.63 12.39 69.33
CA MET A 1 9.24 11.06 69.56
C MET A 1 8.18 10.01 69.25
N GLY A 2 8.47 9.05 68.37
CA GLY A 2 7.61 7.86 68.17
C GLY A 2 6.86 7.78 66.83
N THR A 3 7.59 7.73 65.72
CA THR A 3 7.11 7.23 64.42
C THR A 3 6.98 5.71 64.47
N ALA A 4 5.77 5.16 64.32
CA ALA A 4 5.54 3.72 64.18
C ALA A 4 5.52 3.33 62.69
N ARG A 5 6.34 2.32 62.38
CA ARG A 5 6.61 1.76 61.06
C ARG A 5 5.37 1.07 60.47
N MET A 6 5.10 1.29 59.20
CA MET A 6 4.33 0.36 58.37
C MET A 6 5.30 -0.32 57.39
N SER A 7 5.30 -1.65 57.44
CA SER A 7 6.15 -2.55 56.67
C SER A 7 5.88 -2.51 55.17
N ALA A 8 6.95 -2.75 54.42
CA ALA A 8 7.01 -2.82 52.98
C ALA A 8 6.12 -3.93 52.39
N VAL A 9 5.45 -3.59 51.30
CA VAL A 9 5.11 -4.52 50.22
C VAL A 9 5.75 -3.93 48.97
N ALA A 10 6.93 -4.43 48.60
CA ALA A 10 7.55 -4.12 47.33
C ALA A 10 6.79 -4.91 46.25
N LEU A 11 5.88 -4.24 45.55
CA LEU A 11 5.27 -4.77 44.34
C LEU A 11 6.31 -4.65 43.22
N LEU A 12 6.88 -5.80 42.82
CA LEU A 12 7.76 -5.91 41.67
C LEU A 12 6.91 -5.70 40.41
N LEU A 13 6.76 -4.46 39.95
CA LEU A 13 6.18 -4.18 38.63
C LEU A 13 7.25 -4.44 37.58
N LEU A 14 7.00 -5.45 36.75
CA LEU A 14 7.76 -5.81 35.57
C LEU A 14 8.10 -4.55 34.76
N GLY A 15 9.39 -4.30 34.56
CA GLY A 15 9.85 -3.45 33.47
C GLY A 15 9.55 -4.12 32.14
N LEU A 16 8.34 -3.92 31.62
CA LEU A 16 8.07 -4.02 30.19
C LEU A 16 8.69 -2.79 29.54
N ALA A 17 9.82 -2.99 28.87
CA ALA A 17 10.36 -2.01 27.94
C ALA A 17 9.28 -1.73 26.88
N PHE A 18 8.73 -0.52 26.88
CA PHE A 18 7.91 -0.03 25.77
C PHE A 18 8.83 0.15 24.56
N PRO A 19 8.46 -0.32 23.36
CA PRO A 19 9.28 -0.10 22.17
C PRO A 19 9.28 1.39 21.82
N LEU A 20 10.41 1.80 21.24
CA LEU A 20 10.77 3.14 20.80
C LEU A 20 9.60 3.86 20.11
N GLU A 21 9.17 5.00 20.65
CA GLU A 21 8.16 5.87 20.01
C GLU A 21 8.79 6.54 18.79
N GLY A 22 8.47 6.06 17.59
CA GLY A 22 8.83 6.72 16.33
C GLY A 22 8.29 8.15 16.28
N ARG A 23 9.03 9.05 15.63
CA ARG A 23 8.58 10.44 15.46
C ARG A 23 7.49 10.47 14.41
N THR A 24 6.33 11.00 14.78
CA THR A 24 5.22 11.21 13.87
C THR A 24 5.13 12.69 13.50
N HIS A 25 5.23 12.99 12.21
CA HIS A 25 5.02 14.34 11.70
C HIS A 25 3.96 14.32 10.59
N ARG A 26 3.21 15.41 10.50
CA ARG A 26 2.27 15.59 9.40
C ARG A 26 3.07 16.08 8.19
N LEU A 27 3.08 15.30 7.11
CA LEU A 27 3.84 15.63 5.90
C LEU A 27 3.22 16.75 5.06
N MET A 28 1.89 16.89 5.16
CA MET A 28 1.08 17.71 4.25
C MET A 28 -0.08 18.38 4.99
N GLY A 29 -0.74 19.33 4.33
CA GLY A 29 -2.02 19.87 4.79
C GLY A 29 -3.14 18.83 4.77
N GLU A 30 -4.38 19.29 4.91
CA GLU A 30 -5.53 18.43 4.60
C GLU A 30 -5.55 18.14 3.10
N VAL A 31 -5.72 16.87 2.74
CA VAL A 31 -5.85 16.43 1.35
C VAL A 31 -7.30 16.10 1.09
N GLU A 32 -7.86 16.69 0.03
CA GLU A 32 -9.27 16.52 -0.37
C GLU A 32 -9.61 15.10 -0.82
N ILE A 33 -8.60 14.22 -0.93
CA ILE A 33 -8.75 12.82 -1.28
C ILE A 33 -9.26 12.03 -0.05
N ALA A 34 -10.49 11.53 -0.12
CA ALA A 34 -11.06 10.59 0.84
C ALA A 34 -10.61 9.16 0.53
N ALA A 35 -9.86 8.57 1.46
CA ALA A 35 -9.19 7.26 1.36
C ALA A 35 -8.02 7.23 0.35
N PRO A 36 -6.91 7.92 0.67
CA PRO A 36 -5.74 8.00 -0.20
C PRO A 36 -5.06 6.65 -0.35
N ARG A 37 -4.60 6.40 -1.58
CA ARG A 37 -3.67 5.34 -1.95
C ARG A 37 -2.34 5.95 -2.37
N PHE A 38 -1.27 5.24 -2.10
CA PHE A 38 0.09 5.77 -2.16
C PHE A 38 0.94 4.90 -3.06
N ALA A 39 1.77 5.54 -3.87
CA ALA A 39 2.85 4.90 -4.60
C ALA A 39 4.05 5.85 -4.65
N GLU A 40 5.21 5.32 -4.99
CA GLU A 40 6.40 6.14 -5.20
C GLU A 40 7.22 5.63 -6.39
N GLY A 41 7.95 6.55 -7.03
CA GLY A 41 8.93 6.23 -8.06
C GLY A 41 9.51 7.51 -8.65
N ASP A 42 10.62 7.36 -9.37
CA ASP A 42 11.27 8.45 -10.09
C ASP A 42 10.45 8.79 -11.35
N LEU A 43 9.60 9.80 -11.23
CA LEU A 43 8.65 10.19 -12.27
C LEU A 43 9.22 11.25 -13.19
N ASP A 44 10.16 12.07 -12.72
CA ASP A 44 10.78 13.14 -13.50
C ASP A 44 12.22 12.85 -13.98
N GLY A 45 12.79 11.71 -13.56
CA GLY A 45 14.09 11.22 -13.99
C GLY A 45 15.26 11.85 -13.25
N ASP A 46 15.04 12.50 -12.10
CA ASP A 46 16.09 13.13 -11.29
C ASP A 46 16.82 12.17 -10.34
N GLY A 47 16.38 10.91 -10.29
CA GLY A 47 16.92 9.86 -9.43
C GLY A 47 16.36 9.86 -8.01
N LYS A 48 15.36 10.69 -7.71
CA LYS A 48 14.60 10.67 -6.45
C LYS A 48 13.17 10.25 -6.74
N ASN A 49 12.55 9.63 -5.74
CA ASN A 49 11.16 9.21 -5.88
C ASN A 49 10.21 10.36 -5.53
N GLU A 50 9.22 10.58 -6.38
CA GLU A 50 8.04 11.35 -6.07
C GLU A 50 7.00 10.48 -5.35
N LEU A 51 6.22 11.11 -4.46
CA LEU A 51 5.04 10.51 -3.85
C LEU A 51 3.81 10.75 -4.73
N VAL A 52 3.12 9.67 -5.06
CA VAL A 52 1.85 9.69 -5.78
C VAL A 52 0.72 9.40 -4.81
N ILE A 53 -0.32 10.25 -4.84
CA ILE A 53 -1.52 10.08 -4.04
C ILE A 53 -2.73 10.04 -4.97
N GLY A 54 -3.47 8.94 -4.93
CA GLY A 54 -4.70 8.76 -5.70
C GLY A 54 -5.90 8.46 -4.81
N GLY A 55 -7.09 8.87 -5.26
CA GLY A 55 -8.34 8.45 -4.64
C GLY A 55 -9.53 9.35 -4.99
N ARG A 56 -10.66 9.10 -4.33
CA ARG A 56 -11.88 9.91 -4.48
C ARG A 56 -11.70 11.28 -3.85
N VAL A 57 -12.25 12.33 -4.45
CA VAL A 57 -12.26 13.70 -3.90
C VAL A 57 -13.58 13.99 -3.20
N GLY A 58 -13.54 14.59 -2.01
CA GLY A 58 -14.72 14.99 -1.23
C GLY A 58 -14.85 14.25 0.12
N PRO A 59 -15.91 14.52 0.92
CA PRO A 59 -16.04 13.99 2.28
C PRO A 59 -16.08 12.46 2.32
N PHE A 60 -15.39 11.87 3.30
CA PHE A 60 -15.38 10.43 3.48
C PHE A 60 -16.78 9.93 3.88
N ARG A 61 -17.40 9.13 3.01
CA ARG A 61 -18.65 8.42 3.25
C ARG A 61 -18.40 6.90 3.16
N PRO A 62 -18.81 6.09 4.15
CA PRO A 62 -18.87 4.63 3.99
C PRO A 62 -19.76 4.33 2.78
N VAL A 63 -19.17 3.78 1.73
CA VAL A 63 -19.82 3.70 0.43
C VAL A 63 -20.84 2.57 0.43
N THR A 64 -22.14 2.91 0.40
CA THR A 64 -23.21 1.97 0.03
C THR A 64 -23.40 1.88 -1.49
N ASP A 65 -22.86 2.84 -2.27
CA ASP A 65 -22.76 2.73 -3.73
C ASP A 65 -21.58 3.57 -4.28
N PRO A 66 -20.51 2.96 -4.82
CA PRO A 66 -19.34 3.67 -5.33
C PRO A 66 -19.59 4.48 -6.62
N SER A 67 -20.81 4.42 -7.17
CA SER A 67 -21.18 5.09 -8.42
C SER A 67 -21.72 6.52 -8.27
N GLU A 68 -22.08 6.96 -7.06
CA GLU A 68 -22.71 8.29 -6.86
C GLU A 68 -21.72 9.46 -6.80
N LEU A 69 -20.43 9.19 -6.59
CA LEU A 69 -19.38 10.21 -6.65
C LEU A 69 -18.36 9.81 -7.73
N LYS A 70 -18.53 10.39 -8.92
CA LYS A 70 -17.60 10.26 -10.05
C LYS A 70 -16.49 11.32 -10.03
N SER A 71 -15.89 11.53 -8.86
CA SER A 71 -14.86 12.55 -8.68
C SER A 71 -13.68 11.95 -7.94
N ALA A 72 -12.58 11.80 -8.65
CA ALA A 72 -11.31 11.30 -8.16
C ALA A 72 -10.16 12.11 -8.78
N ARG A 73 -9.00 12.06 -8.14
CA ARG A 73 -7.80 12.75 -8.60
C ARG A 73 -6.56 11.95 -8.26
N ILE A 74 -5.51 12.16 -9.05
CA ILE A 74 -4.14 11.75 -8.76
C ILE A 74 -3.29 13.00 -8.60
N GLU A 75 -2.48 13.03 -7.56
CA GLU A 75 -1.61 14.14 -7.21
C GLU A 75 -0.18 13.63 -7.03
N VAL A 76 0.79 14.40 -7.55
CA VAL A 76 2.23 14.11 -7.46
C VAL A 76 2.86 15.12 -6.53
N TYR A 77 3.69 14.63 -5.61
CA TYR A 77 4.37 15.41 -4.60
C TYR A 77 5.86 15.06 -4.55
N ALA A 78 6.71 16.06 -4.33
CA ALA A 78 8.15 15.83 -4.12
C ALA A 78 8.60 16.43 -2.77
N ASP A 79 9.74 15.97 -2.26
CA ASP A 79 10.31 16.48 -1.02
C ASP A 79 10.79 17.93 -1.17
N GLY A 80 10.21 18.84 -0.39
CA GLY A 80 10.60 20.25 -0.30
C GLY A 80 11.56 20.56 0.84
N GLY A 81 12.13 19.56 1.52
CA GLY A 81 13.02 19.77 2.66
C GLY A 81 12.26 20.00 3.96
N GLY A 82 11.33 19.10 4.28
CA GLY A 82 10.57 19.09 5.54
C GLY A 82 9.04 19.12 5.37
N TRP A 83 8.58 19.46 4.19
CA TRP A 83 7.18 19.33 3.76
C TRP A 83 7.15 18.78 2.33
N MET A 84 6.11 18.01 2.02
CA MET A 84 5.90 17.56 0.65
C MET A 84 5.24 18.68 -0.17
N GLU A 85 5.77 18.96 -1.35
CA GLU A 85 5.29 20.02 -2.24
C GLU A 85 4.49 19.43 -3.39
N LEU A 86 3.30 19.97 -3.66
CA LEU A 86 2.50 19.55 -4.81
C LEU A 86 3.20 19.97 -6.10
N LYS A 87 3.49 18.99 -6.96
CA LYS A 87 4.16 19.21 -8.24
C LYS A 87 3.26 19.02 -9.45
N GLY A 88 2.19 18.23 -9.32
CA GLY A 88 1.26 17.97 -10.42
C GLY A 88 -0.07 17.41 -9.96
N ARG A 89 -1.11 17.60 -10.77
CA ARG A 89 -2.45 17.05 -10.55
C ARG A 89 -3.03 16.58 -11.87
N SER A 90 -3.72 15.46 -11.84
CA SER A 90 -4.49 14.99 -12.99
C SER A 90 -5.71 15.89 -13.21
N GLU A 91 -6.28 15.81 -14.41
CA GLU A 91 -7.69 16.15 -14.63
C GLU A 91 -8.60 15.33 -13.69
N GLU A 92 -9.85 15.74 -13.55
CA GLU A 92 -10.83 15.00 -12.74
C GLU A 92 -11.12 13.65 -13.39
N LEU A 93 -11.01 12.59 -12.59
CA LEU A 93 -11.24 11.21 -13.00
C LEU A 93 -12.55 10.69 -12.41
N ASP A 94 -13.17 9.72 -13.07
CA ASP A 94 -14.43 9.14 -12.58
C ASP A 94 -14.24 8.41 -11.24
N LEU A 95 -13.20 7.58 -11.12
CA LEU A 95 -12.96 6.80 -9.92
C LEU A 95 -11.51 6.30 -9.87
N VAL A 96 -10.86 6.49 -8.73
CA VAL A 96 -9.56 5.89 -8.41
C VAL A 96 -9.72 5.09 -7.12
N GLU A 97 -9.61 3.78 -7.22
CA GLU A 97 -9.60 2.85 -6.08
C GLU A 97 -8.19 2.53 -5.61
N ASP A 98 -7.21 2.61 -6.52
CA ASP A 98 -5.80 2.33 -6.22
C ASP A 98 -4.84 2.90 -7.29
N VAL A 99 -3.58 3.11 -6.90
CA VAL A 99 -2.49 3.64 -7.75
C VAL A 99 -1.19 2.88 -7.52
N ALA A 100 -0.37 2.73 -8.56
CA ALA A 100 0.98 2.20 -8.49
C ALA A 100 1.89 2.91 -9.52
N VAL A 101 3.19 2.73 -9.38
CA VAL A 101 4.22 3.37 -10.23
C VAL A 101 5.19 2.31 -10.73
N GLY A 102 5.58 2.40 -12.00
CA GLY A 102 6.67 1.61 -12.60
C GLY A 102 6.86 1.88 -14.08
N ASP A 103 8.02 1.52 -14.61
CA ASP A 103 8.39 1.69 -16.02
C ASP A 103 7.71 0.61 -16.87
N LEU A 104 6.59 0.95 -17.51
CA LEU A 104 5.77 -0.01 -18.26
C LEU A 104 6.25 -0.20 -19.70
N ASP A 105 6.87 0.83 -20.28
CA ASP A 105 7.29 0.86 -21.68
C ASP A 105 8.80 0.65 -21.90
N GLY A 106 9.59 0.69 -20.84
CA GLY A 106 11.03 0.45 -20.83
C GLY A 106 11.86 1.68 -21.21
N ASP A 107 11.29 2.89 -21.14
CA ASP A 107 12.01 4.13 -21.45
C ASP A 107 12.91 4.64 -20.31
N GLY A 108 12.86 3.98 -19.14
CA GLY A 108 13.61 4.32 -17.95
C GLY A 108 12.96 5.38 -17.06
N ARG A 109 11.76 5.86 -17.40
CA ARG A 109 10.94 6.75 -16.56
C ARG A 109 9.68 6.00 -16.17
N ALA A 110 9.27 6.14 -14.91
CA ALA A 110 8.11 5.40 -14.44
C ALA A 110 6.79 6.08 -14.83
N GLU A 111 5.80 5.28 -15.23
CA GLU A 111 4.42 5.72 -15.37
C GLU A 111 3.65 5.52 -14.08
N ILE A 112 2.57 6.30 -13.92
CA ILE A 112 1.55 6.05 -12.90
C ILE A 112 0.44 5.22 -13.52
N VAL A 113 0.12 4.09 -12.89
CA VAL A 113 -1.05 3.28 -13.21
C VAL A 113 -2.11 3.47 -12.14
N ALA A 114 -3.35 3.69 -12.56
CA ALA A 114 -4.49 3.77 -11.65
C ALA A 114 -5.61 2.84 -12.08
N VAL A 115 -6.38 2.32 -11.12
CA VAL A 115 -7.57 1.50 -11.41
C VAL A 115 -8.79 1.98 -10.63
N GLY A 116 -9.97 1.72 -11.17
CA GLY A 116 -11.22 2.13 -10.56
C GLY A 116 -12.43 1.71 -11.39
N GLY A 117 -13.35 1.00 -10.76
CA GLY A 117 -14.52 0.47 -11.46
C GLY A 117 -14.09 -0.49 -12.57
N GLU A 118 -14.46 -0.22 -13.80
CA GLU A 118 -14.12 -1.05 -14.97
C GLU A 118 -12.84 -0.58 -15.70
N ARG A 119 -12.24 0.52 -15.26
CA ARG A 119 -11.20 1.26 -15.99
C ARG A 119 -9.82 1.13 -15.35
N ILE A 120 -8.83 1.16 -16.23
CA ILE A 120 -7.43 1.39 -15.92
C ILE A 120 -6.97 2.67 -16.63
N TRP A 121 -6.10 3.42 -15.98
CA TRP A 121 -5.46 4.61 -16.53
C TRP A 121 -3.94 4.45 -16.48
N VAL A 122 -3.27 4.97 -17.51
CA VAL A 122 -1.82 5.22 -17.52
C VAL A 122 -1.63 6.72 -17.61
N LEU A 123 -0.87 7.27 -16.67
CA LEU A 123 -0.54 8.68 -16.61
C LEU A 123 0.98 8.84 -16.63
N ARG A 124 1.44 9.88 -17.33
CA ARG A 124 2.83 10.28 -17.34
C ARG A 124 2.99 11.65 -16.71
N TYR A 125 4.06 11.80 -15.93
CA TYR A 125 4.46 13.06 -15.35
C TYR A 125 5.64 13.62 -16.15
N GLU A 126 5.41 14.69 -16.89
CA GLU A 126 6.45 15.32 -17.72
C GLU A 126 6.31 16.83 -17.66
N SER A 127 7.46 17.53 -17.60
CA SER A 127 7.49 19.00 -17.64
C SER A 127 6.59 19.65 -16.58
N MET A 128 6.55 19.06 -15.37
CA MET A 128 5.70 19.50 -14.25
C MET A 128 4.19 19.33 -14.49
N GLU A 129 3.79 18.54 -15.47
CA GLU A 129 2.39 18.26 -15.77
C GLU A 129 2.09 16.77 -15.68
N LEU A 130 0.98 16.42 -15.03
CA LEU A 130 0.48 15.05 -14.98
C LEU A 130 -0.61 14.88 -16.04
N ARG A 131 -0.36 14.01 -17.03
CA ARG A 131 -1.26 13.81 -18.18
C ARG A 131 -1.73 12.37 -18.27
N VAL A 132 -3.00 12.17 -18.60
CA VAL A 132 -3.53 10.84 -18.93
C VAL A 132 -3.08 10.48 -20.34
N GLU A 133 -2.17 9.51 -20.45
CA GLU A 133 -1.72 8.98 -21.75
C GLU A 133 -2.73 7.99 -22.32
N LYS A 134 -3.33 7.17 -21.43
CA LYS A 134 -4.28 6.15 -21.84
C LYS A 134 -5.33 5.89 -20.78
N VAL A 135 -6.55 5.58 -21.24
CA VAL A 135 -7.62 4.98 -20.45
C VAL A 135 -8.25 3.84 -21.23
N GLU A 136 -8.52 2.71 -20.56
CA GLU A 136 -9.15 1.55 -21.18
C GLU A 136 -10.14 0.90 -20.22
N ILE A 137 -11.23 0.36 -20.76
CA ILE A 137 -12.17 -0.49 -20.01
C ILE A 137 -11.67 -1.93 -20.14
N LEU A 138 -11.13 -2.49 -19.05
CA LEU A 138 -10.50 -3.82 -19.06
C LEU A 138 -11.43 -4.96 -18.66
N THR A 139 -12.59 -4.65 -18.09
CA THR A 139 -13.50 -5.66 -17.56
C THR A 139 -14.93 -5.15 -17.45
N THR A 140 -15.90 -6.06 -17.30
CA THR A 140 -17.25 -5.76 -16.82
C THR A 140 -17.40 -5.90 -15.29
N GLY A 141 -16.34 -6.33 -14.60
CA GLY A 141 -16.24 -6.43 -13.14
C GLY A 141 -15.79 -5.13 -12.48
N ARG A 142 -15.16 -5.22 -11.30
CA ARG A 142 -14.58 -4.08 -10.58
C ARG A 142 -13.11 -4.30 -10.27
N LEU A 143 -12.25 -3.49 -10.85
CA LEU A 143 -10.84 -3.37 -10.50
C LEU A 143 -10.72 -2.61 -9.17
N ARG A 144 -10.01 -3.20 -8.21
CA ARG A 144 -9.95 -2.67 -6.84
C ARG A 144 -8.54 -2.36 -6.35
N ARG A 145 -7.57 -3.18 -6.72
CA ARG A 145 -6.18 -3.07 -6.25
C ARG A 145 -5.24 -3.34 -7.40
N LEU A 146 -4.06 -2.72 -7.37
CA LEU A 146 -2.99 -3.06 -8.28
C LEU A 146 -1.61 -3.02 -7.62
N ALA A 147 -0.66 -3.71 -8.24
CA ALA A 147 0.77 -3.52 -8.00
C ALA A 147 1.50 -3.62 -9.33
N VAL A 148 2.66 -2.97 -9.38
CA VAL A 148 3.52 -2.89 -10.55
C VAL A 148 4.91 -3.42 -10.18
N GLY A 149 5.51 -4.21 -11.07
CA GLY A 149 6.87 -4.71 -10.92
C GLY A 149 7.29 -5.53 -12.14
N ASP A 150 8.60 -5.58 -12.40
CA ASP A 150 9.18 -6.46 -13.42
C ASP A 150 9.11 -7.91 -12.95
N VAL A 151 8.10 -8.64 -13.40
CA VAL A 151 7.80 -10.01 -12.95
C VAL A 151 8.53 -11.03 -13.83
N ASP A 152 8.71 -10.72 -15.12
CA ASP A 152 9.35 -11.62 -16.08
C ASP A 152 10.86 -11.38 -16.26
N GLY A 153 11.40 -10.30 -15.69
CA GLY A 153 12.82 -9.97 -15.63
C GLY A 153 13.35 -9.33 -16.91
N ASP A 154 12.48 -8.77 -17.76
CA ASP A 154 12.88 -8.19 -19.04
C ASP A 154 13.14 -6.68 -19.03
N GLY A 155 13.07 -6.07 -17.83
CA GLY A 155 13.33 -4.66 -17.60
C GLY A 155 12.10 -3.77 -17.81
N ARG A 156 10.94 -4.34 -18.14
CA ARG A 156 9.66 -3.63 -18.17
C ARG A 156 8.73 -4.19 -17.11
N ALA A 157 7.94 -3.30 -16.52
CA ALA A 157 7.06 -3.69 -15.43
C ALA A 157 5.73 -4.26 -15.94
N GLU A 158 5.31 -5.37 -15.34
CA GLU A 158 3.96 -5.89 -15.41
C GLU A 158 3.07 -5.31 -14.32
N VAL A 159 1.76 -5.38 -14.54
CA VAL A 159 0.73 -4.92 -13.62
C VAL A 159 -0.10 -6.10 -13.13
N ALA A 160 -0.06 -6.38 -11.84
CA ALA A 160 -1.01 -7.28 -11.18
C ALA A 160 -2.24 -6.47 -10.75
N VAL A 161 -3.44 -6.85 -11.20
CA VAL A 161 -4.69 -6.18 -10.87
C VAL A 161 -5.68 -7.16 -10.25
N ALA A 162 -6.24 -6.81 -9.08
CA ALA A 162 -7.34 -7.56 -8.48
C ALA A 162 -8.68 -7.10 -9.07
N GLU A 163 -9.32 -8.02 -9.78
CA GLU A 163 -10.65 -7.88 -10.33
C GLU A 163 -11.66 -8.64 -9.47
N MET A 164 -12.66 -7.93 -8.97
CA MET A 164 -13.78 -8.49 -8.24
C MET A 164 -14.99 -8.61 -9.16
N ARG A 165 -15.56 -9.82 -9.27
CA ARG A 165 -16.81 -10.07 -9.97
C ARG A 165 -17.91 -10.45 -8.97
N PRO A 166 -19.18 -10.04 -9.20
CA PRO A 166 -20.28 -10.60 -8.43
C PRO A 166 -20.29 -12.11 -8.61
N GLY A 167 -20.19 -12.88 -7.53
CA GLY A 167 -20.30 -14.34 -7.59
C GLY A 167 -21.64 -14.73 -8.23
N ARG A 168 -21.67 -15.78 -9.05
CA ARG A 168 -22.90 -16.25 -9.71
C ARG A 168 -23.84 -16.92 -8.69
N GLY A 169 -24.48 -16.11 -7.83
CA GLY A 169 -25.38 -16.58 -6.78
C GLY A 169 -24.70 -16.94 -5.45
N GLU A 170 -23.46 -16.52 -5.24
CA GLU A 170 -22.72 -16.72 -3.98
C GLU A 170 -22.68 -15.44 -3.14
N GLU A 171 -22.66 -15.59 -1.80
CA GLU A 171 -22.56 -14.48 -0.84
C GLU A 171 -21.18 -13.79 -0.86
N VAL A 172 -20.14 -14.45 -1.39
CA VAL A 172 -18.77 -13.94 -1.45
C VAL A 172 -18.39 -13.66 -2.90
N PRO A 173 -17.84 -12.48 -3.23
CA PRO A 173 -17.40 -12.19 -4.59
C PRO A 173 -16.16 -13.03 -4.96
N GLU A 174 -16.15 -13.54 -6.19
CA GLU A 174 -14.95 -14.14 -6.78
C GLU A 174 -13.94 -13.03 -7.10
N THR A 175 -12.68 -13.24 -6.72
CA THR A 175 -11.58 -12.32 -7.07
C THR A 175 -10.59 -13.03 -7.97
N GLU A 176 -10.21 -12.37 -9.05
CA GLU A 176 -9.18 -12.82 -9.97
C GLU A 176 -8.04 -11.80 -9.94
N VAL A 177 -6.81 -12.24 -9.66
CA VAL A 177 -5.62 -11.40 -9.85
C VAL A 177 -5.12 -11.64 -11.27
N ARG A 178 -5.17 -10.61 -12.11
CA ARG A 178 -4.77 -10.65 -13.52
C ARG A 178 -3.41 -9.96 -13.66
N PHE A 179 -2.47 -10.60 -14.34
CA PHE A 179 -1.16 -10.05 -14.66
C PHE A 179 -1.18 -9.54 -16.09
N LEU A 180 -0.95 -8.24 -16.24
CA LEU A 180 -1.10 -7.52 -17.49
C LEU A 180 0.23 -6.91 -17.90
N ARG A 181 0.51 -6.92 -19.20
CA ARG A 181 1.62 -6.23 -19.82
C ARG A 181 1.12 -5.10 -20.71
N PHE A 182 1.86 -3.99 -20.76
CA PHE A 182 1.49 -2.82 -21.54
C PHE A 182 2.33 -2.67 -22.81
N ASP A 183 1.86 -3.17 -23.96
CA ASP A 183 2.55 -3.14 -25.26
C ASP A 183 1.71 -2.41 -26.33
N ALA A 184 1.69 -1.07 -26.31
CA ALA A 184 0.73 -0.23 -27.05
C ALA A 184 -0.76 -0.52 -26.71
N GLY A 185 -1.00 -1.40 -25.75
CA GLY A 185 -2.22 -2.18 -25.54
C GLY A 185 -2.07 -3.01 -24.28
N TRP A 186 -3.15 -3.18 -23.52
CA TRP A 186 -3.13 -4.12 -22.39
C TRP A 186 -3.25 -5.54 -22.91
N ARG A 187 -2.34 -6.41 -22.49
CA ARG A 187 -2.37 -7.84 -22.78
C ARG A 187 -2.31 -8.59 -21.48
N GLU A 188 -3.24 -9.52 -21.30
CA GLU A 188 -3.18 -10.43 -20.17
C GLU A 188 -2.17 -11.53 -20.44
N TRP A 189 -1.27 -11.72 -19.49
CA TRP A 189 -0.27 -12.76 -19.52
C TRP A 189 -0.71 -14.00 -18.73
N LYS A 190 -1.24 -13.77 -17.53
CA LYS A 190 -1.65 -14.83 -16.61
C LYS A 190 -2.74 -14.34 -15.66
N SER A 191 -3.46 -15.27 -15.04
CA SER A 191 -4.34 -14.95 -13.92
C SER A 191 -4.27 -15.99 -12.80
N LEU A 192 -4.69 -15.57 -11.61
CA LEU A 192 -4.83 -16.39 -10.41
C LEU A 192 -6.25 -16.18 -9.86
N GLN A 193 -7.04 -17.24 -9.89
CA GLN A 193 -8.39 -17.20 -9.34
C GLN A 193 -8.39 -17.54 -7.85
N LEU A 194 -9.09 -16.71 -7.07
CA LEU A 194 -9.14 -16.77 -5.63
C LEU A 194 -10.59 -16.85 -5.15
N GLN A 195 -10.78 -17.62 -4.09
CA GLN A 195 -12.09 -17.84 -3.45
C GLN A 195 -12.39 -16.83 -2.33
N LEU A 196 -11.50 -15.85 -2.14
CA LEU A 196 -11.62 -14.82 -1.11
C LEU A 196 -11.39 -13.44 -1.72
N HIS A 197 -12.01 -12.43 -1.12
CA HIS A 197 -11.78 -11.04 -1.45
C HIS A 197 -10.32 -10.65 -1.18
N VAL A 198 -9.68 -10.02 -2.15
CA VAL A 198 -8.34 -9.44 -2.01
C VAL A 198 -8.46 -8.01 -1.47
N GLY A 199 -8.04 -7.80 -0.23
CA GLY A 199 -8.10 -6.49 0.39
C GLY A 199 -6.97 -5.55 -0.01
N ASP A 200 -5.79 -6.11 -0.28
CA ASP A 200 -4.64 -5.43 -0.85
C ASP A 200 -3.65 -6.43 -1.48
N LEU A 201 -2.74 -5.94 -2.32
CA LEU A 201 -1.69 -6.77 -2.92
C LEU A 201 -0.40 -5.99 -3.14
N CYS A 202 0.74 -6.68 -3.19
CA CYS A 202 2.03 -6.08 -3.55
C CYS A 202 2.94 -7.08 -4.26
N LEU A 203 3.89 -6.56 -5.04
CA LEU A 203 4.91 -7.32 -5.77
C LEU A 203 6.30 -6.92 -5.28
N ALA A 204 7.10 -7.91 -4.88
CA ALA A 204 8.51 -7.72 -4.55
C ALA A 204 9.26 -9.04 -4.39
N ASP A 205 10.58 -8.99 -4.51
CA ASP A 205 11.47 -10.09 -4.11
C ASP A 205 11.54 -10.19 -2.57
N LEU A 206 10.60 -10.93 -1.97
CA LEU A 206 10.48 -11.10 -0.52
C LEU A 206 11.42 -12.19 0.00
N ASN A 207 11.75 -13.19 -0.83
CA ASN A 207 12.56 -14.33 -0.44
C ASN A 207 14.07 -14.13 -0.70
N GLY A 208 14.45 -13.17 -1.56
CA GLY A 208 15.81 -12.81 -1.95
C GLY A 208 16.40 -13.65 -3.07
N ASP A 209 15.57 -14.22 -3.94
CA ASP A 209 16.00 -15.08 -5.06
C ASP A 209 16.09 -14.36 -6.41
N GLY A 210 15.78 -13.06 -6.43
CA GLY A 210 15.80 -12.24 -7.63
C GLY A 210 14.55 -12.36 -8.50
N THR A 211 13.53 -13.12 -8.07
CA THR A 211 12.21 -13.16 -8.72
C THR A 211 11.17 -12.49 -7.83
N MET A 212 10.07 -12.03 -8.43
CA MET A 212 9.02 -11.34 -7.69
C MET A 212 8.08 -12.33 -7.00
N GLU A 213 7.76 -12.07 -5.74
CA GLU A 213 6.59 -12.64 -5.07
C GLU A 213 5.38 -11.71 -5.16
N LEU A 214 4.19 -12.32 -5.28
CA LEU A 214 2.90 -11.69 -5.02
C LEU A 214 2.48 -11.96 -3.57
N ALA A 215 2.38 -10.92 -2.75
CA ALA A 215 1.72 -11.01 -1.45
C ALA A 215 0.31 -10.44 -1.52
N LEU A 216 -0.65 -11.18 -0.97
CA LEU A 216 -2.07 -10.85 -0.94
C LEU A 216 -2.58 -10.74 0.49
N GLU A 217 -3.36 -9.70 0.78
CA GLU A 217 -4.24 -9.69 1.94
C GLU A 217 -5.59 -10.24 1.53
N GLN A 218 -6.05 -11.26 2.23
CA GLN A 218 -7.32 -11.93 1.96
C GLN A 218 -8.23 -11.82 3.18
N GLY A 219 -9.48 -11.43 2.93
CA GLY A 219 -10.46 -11.24 3.98
C GLY A 219 -11.72 -10.52 3.50
N ALA A 220 -12.85 -10.83 4.13
CA ALA A 220 -14.14 -10.22 3.89
C ALA A 220 -14.64 -9.50 5.16
N GLU A 221 -15.15 -8.28 4.98
CA GLU A 221 -15.78 -7.47 6.04
C GLU A 221 -14.90 -7.34 7.32
N GLU A 222 -15.36 -7.85 8.46
CA GLU A 222 -14.66 -7.80 9.75
C GLU A 222 -13.64 -8.94 9.94
N MET A 223 -13.62 -9.92 9.04
CA MET A 223 -12.70 -11.08 9.07
C MET A 223 -11.60 -10.90 8.03
N GLY A 224 -10.35 -10.76 8.48
CA GLY A 224 -9.21 -10.67 7.55
C GLY A 224 -7.86 -10.85 8.25
N GLY A 225 -6.82 -10.27 7.63
CA GLY A 225 -5.44 -10.43 8.09
C GLY A 225 -4.84 -11.80 7.76
N GLN A 226 -5.43 -12.53 6.81
CA GLN A 226 -4.77 -13.65 6.15
C GLN A 226 -3.85 -13.07 5.08
N VAL A 227 -2.56 -13.37 5.18
CA VAL A 227 -1.57 -13.04 4.17
C VAL A 227 -1.17 -14.33 3.47
N SER A 228 -1.27 -14.32 2.15
CA SER A 228 -0.83 -15.40 1.27
C SER A 228 0.27 -14.87 0.38
N VAL A 229 1.35 -15.64 0.20
CA VAL A 229 2.48 -15.25 -0.65
C VAL A 229 2.67 -16.31 -1.72
N TYR A 230 2.79 -15.86 -2.96
CA TYR A 230 3.00 -16.67 -4.15
C TYR A 230 4.30 -16.27 -4.83
N ASP A 231 5.13 -17.25 -5.14
CA ASP A 231 6.30 -17.11 -6.02
C ASP A 231 5.82 -17.04 -7.48
N LEU A 232 6.34 -16.08 -8.24
CA LEU A 232 6.00 -15.86 -9.66
C LEU A 232 7.15 -16.26 -10.61
N GLY A 233 8.24 -16.84 -10.11
CA GLY A 233 9.41 -17.23 -10.89
C GLY A 233 9.06 -18.08 -12.12
N GLY A 234 9.48 -17.61 -13.30
CA GLY A 234 9.15 -18.26 -14.58
C GLY A 234 7.64 -18.36 -14.84
N TRP A 235 6.84 -17.47 -14.24
CA TRP A 235 5.39 -17.48 -14.19
C TRP A 235 4.79 -18.71 -13.51
N ALA A 236 5.56 -19.55 -12.82
CA ALA A 236 5.03 -20.72 -12.11
C ALA A 236 4.45 -20.30 -10.76
N ILE A 237 3.21 -19.76 -10.76
CA ILE A 237 2.52 -19.31 -9.55
C ILE A 237 2.49 -20.44 -8.52
N ARG A 238 3.32 -20.30 -7.48
CA ARG A 238 3.48 -21.30 -6.43
C ARG A 238 3.20 -20.66 -5.08
N GLU A 239 2.24 -21.20 -4.35
CA GLU A 239 2.00 -20.77 -2.98
C GLU A 239 3.22 -21.10 -2.10
N LEU A 240 3.81 -20.08 -1.49
CA LEU A 240 4.89 -20.18 -0.52
C LEU A 240 4.35 -20.30 0.90
N LEU A 241 3.30 -19.54 1.22
CA LEU A 241 2.66 -19.56 2.54
C LEU A 241 1.25 -18.98 2.49
N THR A 242 0.45 -19.39 3.46
CA THR A 242 -0.82 -18.78 3.82
C THR A 242 -0.91 -18.70 5.35
N ARG A 243 -1.05 -17.51 5.93
CA ARG A 243 -1.00 -17.31 7.39
C ARG A 243 -1.83 -16.14 7.89
N GLN A 244 -2.47 -16.31 9.04
CA GLN A 244 -3.07 -15.19 9.78
C GLN A 244 -1.99 -14.37 10.50
N THR A 245 -1.89 -13.08 10.19
CA THR A 245 -0.85 -12.15 10.66
C THR A 245 -1.35 -11.10 11.65
N THR A 246 -2.65 -10.78 11.66
CA THR A 246 -3.27 -9.89 12.65
C THR A 246 -3.83 -10.67 13.85
N ARG A 247 -3.56 -10.21 15.08
CA ARG A 247 -3.88 -10.96 16.32
C ARG A 247 -5.37 -11.07 16.63
N ASP A 248 -6.16 -10.09 16.21
CA ASP A 248 -7.58 -9.95 16.51
C ASP A 248 -8.49 -10.31 15.32
N ARG A 249 -7.91 -10.94 14.28
CA ARG A 249 -8.58 -11.22 13.00
C ARG A 249 -9.14 -9.99 12.30
N LYS A 250 -8.78 -8.79 12.75
CA LYS A 250 -9.18 -7.57 12.06
C LYS A 250 -8.42 -7.50 10.75
N ARG A 251 -9.15 -7.08 9.73
CA ARG A 251 -8.65 -6.92 8.38
C ARG A 251 -7.38 -6.07 8.35
N ALA A 252 -6.35 -6.57 7.66
CA ALA A 252 -5.23 -5.74 7.28
C ALA A 252 -5.69 -4.99 6.03
N LEU A 253 -5.88 -3.68 6.11
CA LEU A 253 -6.40 -2.93 4.96
C LEU A 253 -5.33 -2.56 3.96
N SER A 254 -4.06 -2.72 4.34
CA SER A 254 -2.94 -2.22 3.58
C SER A 254 -1.75 -3.15 3.67
N LEU A 255 -1.27 -3.56 2.51
CA LEU A 255 0.05 -4.14 2.35
C LEU A 255 0.98 -3.06 1.80
N ALA A 256 2.24 -3.14 2.18
CA ALA A 256 3.27 -2.30 1.60
C ALA A 256 4.58 -3.08 1.58
N VAL A 257 5.47 -2.71 0.67
CA VAL A 257 6.80 -3.31 0.61
C VAL A 257 7.83 -2.25 0.91
N GLN A 258 8.80 -2.61 1.76
CA GLN A 258 10.06 -1.91 1.83
C GLN A 258 11.10 -2.68 1.02
N ARG A 259 11.59 -2.08 -0.08
CA ARG A 259 12.63 -2.70 -0.91
C ARG A 259 13.98 -2.66 -0.20
N GLY A 260 14.77 -3.71 -0.40
CA GLY A 260 16.09 -3.88 0.18
C GLY A 260 17.10 -4.39 -0.85
N GLU A 261 18.39 -4.31 -0.51
CA GLU A 261 19.47 -4.73 -1.43
C GLU A 261 19.43 -6.23 -1.75
N GLU A 262 19.17 -7.06 -0.73
CA GLU A 262 19.13 -8.53 -0.89
C GLU A 262 17.72 -9.10 -0.96
N ARG A 263 16.75 -8.42 -0.33
CA ARG A 263 15.33 -8.81 -0.31
C ARG A 263 14.48 -7.70 0.31
N ALA A 264 13.20 -7.74 0.00
CA ALA A 264 12.20 -6.86 0.54
C ALA A 264 11.62 -7.32 1.89
N LEU A 265 11.04 -6.36 2.63
CA LEU A 265 10.23 -6.59 3.82
C LEU A 265 8.75 -6.29 3.52
N LEU A 266 7.86 -7.07 4.13
CA LEU A 266 6.41 -6.92 3.99
C LEU A 266 5.83 -6.16 5.17
N GLY A 267 5.25 -5.01 4.91
CA GLY A 267 4.40 -4.26 5.84
C GLY A 267 2.96 -4.77 5.81
N VAL A 268 2.38 -5.02 6.98
CA VAL A 268 0.98 -5.41 7.13
C VAL A 268 0.31 -4.44 8.11
N GLY A 269 -0.54 -3.57 7.57
CA GLY A 269 -1.24 -2.53 8.32
C GLY A 269 -2.68 -2.91 8.68
N ALA A 270 -3.02 -2.83 9.96
CA ALA A 270 -4.35 -3.09 10.49
C ALA A 270 -5.19 -1.82 10.66
N VAL A 271 -6.52 -1.96 10.62
CA VAL A 271 -7.49 -0.85 10.81
C VAL A 271 -7.32 -0.05 12.09
N ASN A 272 -6.71 -0.64 13.12
CA ASN A 272 -6.48 0.00 14.41
C ASN A 272 -5.20 0.87 14.42
N GLY A 273 -4.47 0.95 13.31
CA GLY A 273 -3.21 1.69 13.17
C GLY A 273 -1.95 0.87 13.44
N GLN A 274 -2.07 -0.40 13.87
CA GLN A 274 -0.90 -1.27 14.06
C GLN A 274 -0.33 -1.69 12.71
N ILE A 275 0.99 -1.63 12.58
CA ILE A 275 1.71 -2.00 11.37
C ILE A 275 2.80 -2.99 11.78
N GLY A 276 2.70 -4.24 11.31
CA GLY A 276 3.77 -5.21 11.47
C GLY A 276 4.69 -5.21 10.26
N ILE A 277 6.00 -5.18 10.48
CA ILE A 277 7.00 -5.40 9.44
C ILE A 277 7.48 -6.84 9.54
N TRP A 278 7.47 -7.55 8.42
CA TRP A 278 7.71 -8.99 8.35
C TRP A 278 8.76 -9.32 7.31
N ARG A 279 9.51 -10.37 7.59
CA ARG A 279 10.48 -10.97 6.68
C ARG A 279 10.03 -12.37 6.31
N LEU A 280 10.09 -12.70 5.02
CA LEU A 280 9.85 -14.05 4.55
C LEU A 280 11.13 -14.91 4.71
N ARG A 281 10.99 -16.06 5.36
CA ARG A 281 12.07 -17.03 5.54
C ARG A 281 11.53 -18.45 5.58
N GLY A 282 11.97 -19.29 4.64
CA GLY A 282 11.65 -20.72 4.63
C GLY A 282 10.16 -21.04 4.67
N GLY A 283 9.33 -20.28 3.93
CA GLY A 283 7.87 -20.44 3.91
C GLY A 283 7.16 -19.88 5.15
N SER A 284 7.82 -19.02 5.93
CA SER A 284 7.24 -18.41 7.13
C SER A 284 7.50 -16.90 7.18
N LEU A 285 6.58 -16.16 7.80
CA LEU A 285 6.74 -14.74 8.09
C LEU A 285 7.26 -14.55 9.52
N GLU A 286 8.45 -13.98 9.65
CA GLU A 286 9.07 -13.59 10.91
C GLU A 286 8.87 -12.08 11.12
N ARG A 287 8.25 -11.66 12.22
CA ARG A 287 8.07 -10.23 12.51
C ARG A 287 9.41 -9.63 12.91
N VAL A 288 9.83 -8.57 12.22
CA VAL A 288 11.08 -7.86 12.50
C VAL A 288 10.85 -6.58 13.29
N GLU A 289 9.71 -5.91 13.09
CA GLU A 289 9.38 -4.64 13.73
C GLU A 289 7.86 -4.49 13.87
N GLU A 290 7.43 -3.65 14.81
CA GLU A 290 6.03 -3.24 14.97
C GLU A 290 5.97 -1.73 15.16
N LEU A 291 5.17 -1.08 14.33
CA LEU A 291 4.96 0.35 14.26
C LEU A 291 3.50 0.68 14.52
N ILE A 292 3.24 1.93 14.89
CA ILE A 292 1.89 2.44 15.13
C ILE A 292 1.70 3.72 14.32
N ALA A 293 0.77 3.70 13.38
CA ALA A 293 0.33 4.90 12.69
C ALA A 293 -0.49 5.78 13.65
N PRO A 294 -0.39 7.11 13.55
CA PRO A 294 -1.16 8.03 14.38
C PRO A 294 -2.65 7.98 14.06
N GLY A 295 -3.48 7.77 15.08
CA GLY A 295 -4.92 7.68 14.92
C GLY A 295 -5.38 6.29 14.43
N LYS A 296 -6.63 5.95 14.77
CA LYS A 296 -7.26 4.72 14.26
C LYS A 296 -7.63 4.89 12.78
N GLY A 297 -7.97 3.85 12.03
CA GLY A 297 -8.52 3.99 10.68
C GLY A 297 -7.47 4.17 9.57
N LEU A 298 -6.40 3.38 9.61
CA LEU A 298 -5.44 3.25 8.51
C LEU A 298 -6.16 2.85 7.21
N ARG A 299 -5.99 3.62 6.13
CA ARG A 299 -6.63 3.38 4.82
C ARG A 299 -5.66 3.18 3.66
N GLY A 300 -4.44 3.68 3.81
CA GLY A 300 -3.33 3.47 2.90
C GLY A 300 -2.04 3.41 3.70
N LEU A 301 -1.10 2.62 3.20
CA LEU A 301 0.22 2.41 3.77
C LEU A 301 1.24 2.44 2.64
N LEU A 302 2.33 3.16 2.85
CA LEU A 302 3.53 3.08 2.03
C LEU A 302 4.73 2.99 2.97
N LEU A 303 5.65 2.10 2.66
CA LEU A 303 6.96 2.01 3.31
C LEU A 303 7.99 2.54 2.32
N THR A 304 8.77 3.52 2.74
CA THR A 304 9.81 4.13 1.92
C THR A 304 11.13 4.19 2.68
N GLY A 305 12.24 4.31 1.96
CA GLY A 305 13.61 4.28 2.49
C GLY A 305 14.23 2.88 2.54
N PRO A 306 15.56 2.79 2.75
CA PRO A 306 16.32 1.55 2.62
C PRO A 306 15.97 0.52 3.71
N SER A 307 15.88 -0.77 3.35
CA SER A 307 15.61 -1.86 4.31
C SER A 307 16.70 -1.98 5.38
N GLY A 308 16.31 -2.00 6.66
CA GLY A 308 17.20 -2.37 7.76
C GLY A 308 18.22 -1.32 8.23
N GLY A 309 18.05 -0.04 7.85
CA GLY A 309 18.83 1.09 8.35
C GLY A 309 18.00 2.11 9.15
N GLU A 310 18.67 3.13 9.71
CA GLU A 310 18.02 4.39 10.09
C GLU A 310 17.35 4.98 8.83
N GLY A 311 16.07 5.37 8.92
CA GLY A 311 15.36 6.02 7.81
C GLY A 311 14.23 5.25 7.12
N THR A 312 13.75 4.11 7.66
CA THR A 312 12.42 3.59 7.25
C THR A 312 11.36 4.63 7.58
N ARG A 313 10.65 5.11 6.57
CA ARG A 313 9.52 6.03 6.74
C ARG A 313 8.23 5.31 6.39
N VAL A 314 7.25 5.47 7.26
CA VAL A 314 5.90 4.94 7.07
C VAL A 314 4.99 6.09 6.72
N ILE A 315 4.50 6.11 5.48
CA ILE A 315 3.45 7.04 5.09
C ILE A 315 2.10 6.34 5.28
N SER A 316 1.22 6.98 6.04
CA SER A 316 -0.10 6.44 6.36
C SER A 316 -1.19 7.47 6.14
N GLY A 317 -2.26 7.01 5.48
CA GLY A 317 -3.48 7.77 5.27
C GLY A 317 -4.51 7.38 6.32
N VAL A 318 -5.07 8.37 7.02
CA VAL A 318 -6.05 8.16 8.08
C VAL A 318 -7.35 8.87 7.73
N ALA A 319 -8.46 8.11 7.72
CA ALA A 319 -9.80 8.64 7.45
C ALA A 319 -10.86 7.96 8.33
N PHE A 320 -11.78 8.76 8.88
CA PHE A 320 -12.90 8.31 9.71
C PHE A 320 -14.25 8.72 9.10
N PRO A 321 -15.35 7.96 9.39
CA PRO A 321 -16.71 8.39 9.08
C PRO A 321 -16.97 9.82 9.59
N GLY A 322 -17.41 10.71 8.69
CA GLY A 322 -17.72 12.11 9.02
C GLY A 322 -16.56 13.10 8.88
N MET A 323 -15.37 12.67 8.43
CA MET A 323 -14.31 13.62 8.04
C MET A 323 -14.55 14.19 6.64
N GLU A 324 -14.30 15.49 6.49
CA GLU A 324 -14.33 16.17 5.19
C GLU A 324 -13.13 15.81 4.30
N ASN A 325 -11.94 15.64 4.90
CA ASN A 325 -10.68 15.40 4.19
C ASN A 325 -9.86 14.32 4.90
N SER A 326 -8.96 13.62 4.19
CA SER A 326 -8.01 12.70 4.82
C SER A 326 -6.79 13.45 5.38
N ARG A 327 -6.14 12.84 6.37
CA ARG A 327 -4.84 13.30 6.87
C ARG A 327 -3.77 12.28 6.54
N ILE A 328 -2.63 12.79 6.10
CA ILE A 328 -1.47 11.98 5.74
C ILE A 328 -0.37 12.23 6.75
N TRP A 329 0.14 11.14 7.30
CA TRP A 329 1.16 11.15 8.33
C TRP A 329 2.37 10.39 7.85
N MET A 330 3.54 10.83 8.30
CA MET A 330 4.76 10.05 8.22
C MET A 330 5.27 9.74 9.61
N THR A 331 5.61 8.48 9.82
CA THR A 331 6.30 8.01 11.02
C THR A 331 7.70 7.55 10.62
N GLU A 332 8.73 8.09 11.25
CA GLU A 332 10.13 7.69 11.05
C GLU A 332 10.65 6.89 12.26
N GLY A 333 11.41 5.82 12.00
CA GLY A 333 12.23 5.11 12.99
C GLY A 333 13.57 5.84 13.25
N ALA A 334 14.04 5.82 14.49
CA ALA A 334 15.00 6.77 15.09
C ALA A 334 16.38 6.91 14.41
N ASP A 335 16.77 8.13 13.94
CA ASP A 335 17.76 9.04 14.58
C ASP A 335 17.85 10.46 13.90
N PHE A 336 18.56 11.41 14.55
CA PHE A 336 18.43 12.90 14.63
C PHE A 336 19.29 13.78 13.65
N PRO A 337 19.15 15.15 13.54
CA PRO A 337 19.67 16.14 14.51
C PRO A 337 18.72 17.32 14.86
N PRO A 338 18.98 18.04 15.98
CA PRO A 338 18.28 19.29 16.27
C PRO A 338 18.84 20.37 15.35
N HIS A 339 17.96 21.15 14.74
CA HIS A 339 17.92 22.60 14.85
C HIS A 339 16.82 23.16 13.95
#